data_AF-A0A1M4XIA6-F1
#
_entry.id   AF-A0A1M4XIA6-F1
#
_cell.length_a   1.000
_cell.length_b   1.000
_cell.length_c   1.000
_cell.angle_alpha   90.00
_cell.angle_beta   90.00
_cell.angle_gamma   90.00
#
_symmetry.space_group_name_H-M   'P 1'
#
loop_
_entity.id
_entity.type
_entity.pdbx_description
1 polymer ?
#
loop_
_entity_poly.entity_id
_entity_poly.type
_entity_poly.pdbx_seq_one_letter_code
_entity_poly.pdbx_strand_id
1 'polypeptide(L)' 'MERYHWQKIEKILDKALTFDTLAEQELYIREACKDNQSLFLEIRLLIRSIHDAERIHYLEEEE' A
#
# COMPACT_ATOMS: atom_id res chain seq x y z
N MET A 1 14.25 2.90 16.61
CA MET A 1 14.40 2.24 15.29
C MET A 1 13.06 2.13 14.56
N GLU A 2 11.95 1.81 15.24
CA GLU A 2 10.62 1.71 14.60
C GLU A 2 10.12 2.97 13.89
N ARG A 3 10.44 4.17 14.40
CA ARG A 3 9.99 5.42 13.76
C ARG A 3 10.53 5.61 12.34
N TYR A 4 11.76 5.17 12.07
CA TYR A 4 12.37 5.24 10.74
C TYR A 4 11.73 4.23 9.78
N HIS A 5 11.37 3.05 10.30
CA HIS A 5 10.67 2.02 9.54
C HIS A 5 9.29 2.50 9.09
N TRP A 6 8.50 3.04 10.03
CA TRP A 6 7.18 3.59 9.72
C TRP A 6 7.20 4.76 8.74
N GLN A 7 8.16 5.70 8.88
CA GLN A 7 8.33 6.79 7.92
C GLN A 7 8.63 6.30 6.50
N LYS A 8 9.33 5.15 6.38
CA LYS A 8 9.62 4.55 5.09
C LYS A 8 8.36 3.92 4.48
N ILE A 9 7.58 3.22 5.30
CA ILE A 9 6.29 2.65 4.90
C ILE A 9 5.35 3.76 4.42
N GLU A 10 5.17 4.82 5.21
CA GLU A 10 4.28 5.95 4.92
C GLU A 10 4.62 6.61 3.59
N LYS A 11 5.90 6.93 3.35
CA LYS A 11 6.34 7.53 2.07
C LYS A 11 6.05 6.66 0.86
N ILE A 12 6.22 5.34 0.98
CA ILE A 12 5.97 4.42 -0.13
C ILE A 12 4.47 4.28 -0.34
N LEU A 13 3.67 4.19 0.72
CA LEU A 13 2.21 4.14 0.63
C LEU A 13 1.64 5.41 -0.01
N ASP A 14 2.03 6.59 0.48
CA ASP A 14 1.57 7.87 -0.06
C ASP A 14 1.84 7.95 -1.55
N LYS A 15 3.02 7.52 -2.00
CA LYS A 15 3.35 7.53 -3.41
C LYS A 15 2.61 6.45 -4.19
N ALA A 16 2.48 5.25 -3.65
CA ALA A 16 1.77 4.16 -4.29
C ALA A 16 0.29 4.54 -4.54
N LEU A 17 -0.38 5.13 -3.54
CA LEU A 17 -1.79 5.52 -3.65
C LEU A 17 -2.04 6.68 -4.64
N THR A 18 -0.99 7.32 -5.18
CA THR A 18 -1.15 8.27 -6.31
C THR A 18 -1.34 7.60 -7.67
N PHE A 19 -1.15 6.29 -7.78
CA PHE A 19 -1.36 5.56 -9.04
C PHE A 19 -2.81 5.07 -9.14
N ASP A 20 -3.39 5.21 -10.33
CA ASP A 20 -4.80 4.93 -10.60
C ASP A 20 -5.12 3.44 -10.63
N THR A 21 -4.13 2.59 -10.93
CA THR A 21 -4.34 1.15 -11.07
C THR A 21 -3.54 0.32 -10.07
N LEU A 22 -4.13 -0.78 -9.60
CA LEU A 22 -3.47 -1.77 -8.74
C LEU A 22 -2.17 -2.30 -9.36
N ALA A 23 -2.12 -2.42 -10.69
CA ALA A 23 -0.94 -2.91 -11.40
C ALA A 23 0.24 -1.93 -11.29
N GLU A 24 -0.01 -0.63 -11.44
CA GLU A 24 0.99 0.42 -11.27
C GLU A 24 1.45 0.53 -9.81
N GLN A 25 0.52 0.39 -8.86
CA GLN A 25 0.82 0.32 -7.44
C GLN A 25 1.76 -0.85 -7.13
N GLU A 26 1.44 -2.07 -7.57
CA GLU A 26 2.29 -3.25 -7.34
C GLU A 26 3.67 -3.11 -8.00
N LEU A 27 3.74 -2.54 -9.20
CA LEU A 27 5.02 -2.31 -9.90
C LEU A 27 5.91 -1.36 -9.10
N TYR A 28 5.37 -0.22 -8.68
CA TYR A 28 6.10 0.77 -7.89
C TYR A 28 6.63 0.18 -6.57
N ILE A 29 5.80 -0.57 -5.84
CA ILE A 29 6.18 -1.15 -4.54
C ILE A 29 7.27 -2.21 -4.72
N ARG A 30 7.21 -3.01 -5.80
CA ARG A 30 8.28 -3.96 -6.12
C ARG A 30 9.61 -3.24 -6.34
N GLU A 31 9.62 -2.13 -7.06
CA GLU A 31 10.83 -1.35 -7.30
C GLU A 31 11.33 -0.65 -6.02
N ALA A 32 10.43 -0.01 -5.28
CA ALA A 32 10.75 0.72 -4.04
C ALA A 32 11.28 -0.20 -2.92
N CYS A 33 10.86 -1.47 -2.93
CA CYS A 33 11.23 -2.48 -1.95
C CYS A 33 12.17 -3.56 -2.51
N LYS A 34 12.80 -3.34 -3.67
CA LYS A 34 13.64 -4.36 -4.35
C LYS A 34 14.71 -4.99 -3.45
N ASP A 35 15.27 -4.21 -2.53
CA ASP A 35 16.34 -4.62 -1.61
C ASP A 35 15.80 -5.04 -0.22
N ASN A 36 14.48 -5.03 -0.02
CA ASN A 36 13.85 -5.36 1.27
C ASN A 36 12.49 -6.06 1.08
N GLN A 37 12.54 -7.38 1.05
CA GLN A 37 11.37 -8.23 0.81
C GLN A 37 10.37 -8.23 1.97
N SER A 38 10.80 -7.98 3.22
CA SER A 38 9.86 -7.83 4.35
C SER A 38 9.01 -6.58 4.17
N LEU A 39 9.66 -5.46 3.84
CA LEU A 39 8.99 -4.19 3.59
C LEU A 39 8.01 -4.29 2.40
N PHE A 40 8.36 -5.05 1.37
CA PHE A 40 7.45 -5.34 0.25
C PHE A 40 6.16 -6.02 0.73
N LEU A 41 6.28 -7.07 1.55
CA LEU A 41 5.11 -7.82 2.05
C LEU A 41 4.24 -6.96 2.96
N GLU A 42 4.85 -6.18 3.85
CA GLU A 42 4.14 -5.26 4.76
C GLU A 42 3.31 -4.23 3.99
N ILE A 43 3.92 -3.55 3.01
CA ILE A 43 3.26 -2.51 2.22
C ILE A 43 2.17 -3.11 1.33
N ARG A 44 2.42 -4.28 0.74
CA ARG A 44 1.44 -4.98 -0.08
C ARG A 44 0.19 -5.39 0.72
N LEU A 45 0.37 -5.85 1.96
CA LEU A 45 -0.73 -6.14 2.86
C LEU A 45 -1.53 -4.88 3.17
N LEU A 46 -0.86 -3.77 3.49
CA LEU A 46 -1.51 -2.50 3.80
C LEU A 46 -2.34 -1.98 2.63
N ILE A 47 -1.80 -1.95 1.41
CA ILE A 47 -2.57 -1.53 0.23
C ILE A 47 -3.78 -2.42 0.03
N ARG A 48 -3.62 -3.74 0.12
CA ARG A 48 -4.76 -4.65 -0.04
C ARG A 48 -5.84 -4.38 1.00
N SER A 49 -5.47 -4.15 2.25
CA SER A 49 -6.42 -3.80 3.32
C SER A 49 -7.12 -2.45 3.07
N ILE A 50 -6.43 -1.46 2.49
CA ILE A 50 -7.03 -0.19 2.09
C ILE A 50 -8.10 -0.44 1.01
N HIS A 51 -7.76 -1.16 -0.06
CA HIS A 51 -8.73 -1.50 -1.12
C HIS A 51 -9.90 -2.34 -0.61
N ASP A 52 -9.64 -3.30 0.27
CA ASP A 52 -10.71 -4.10 0.88
C ASP A 52 -11.63 -3.23 1.75
N ALA A 53 -11.08 -2.27 2.50
CA ALA A 53 -11.86 -1.31 3.30
C ALA A 53 -12.66 -0.33 2.43
N GLU A 54 -12.06 0.22 1.37
CA GLU A 54 -12.74 1.07 0.40
C GLU A 54 -13.91 0.30 -0.25
N ARG A 55 -13.69 -0.94 -0.66
CA ARG A 55 -14.75 -1.78 -1.23
C ARG A 55 -15.88 -2.06 -0.23
N ILE A 56 -15.56 -2.32 1.03
CA ILE A 56 -16.58 -2.53 2.07
C ILE A 56 -17.37 -1.23 2.30
N HIS A 57 -16.69 -0.09 2.40
CA HIS A 57 -17.34 1.21 2.60
C HIS A 57 -18.27 1.57 1.42
N TYR A 58 -17.88 1.26 0.19
CA TYR A 58 -18.75 1.39 -0.98
C TYR A 58 -19.97 0.45 -0.95
N LEU A 59 -19.85 -0.74 -0.35
CA LEU A 59 -20.96 -1.69 -0.23
C LEU A 59 -21.90 -1.36 0.93
N GLU A 60 -21.41 -0.71 1.99
CA GLU A 60 -22.21 -0.31 3.16
C GLU A 60 -22.98 1.01 2.93
N GLU A 61 -22.58 1.84 1.96
CA GLU A 61 -23.30 3.08 1.60
C GLU A 61 -24.49 2.88 0.64
N GLU A 62 -24.71 1.65 0.14
CA GLU A 62 -25.84 1.30 -0.75
C GLU A 62 -27.08 0.70 -0.04
N GLU A 63 -27.09 0.59 1.30
CA GLU A 63 -28.27 0.19 2.11
C GLU A 63 -29.08 1.39 2.65
#